data_AF-A0A7C6UD52-F1
#
_entry.id   AF-A0A7C6UD52-F1
#
_cell.length_a   1.000
_cell.length_b   1.000
_cell.length_c   1.000
_cell.angle_alpha   90.00
_cell.angle_beta   90.00
_cell.angle_gamma   90.00
#
_symmetry.space_group_name_H-M   'P 1'
#
loop_
_entity.id
_entity.type
_entity.pdbx_description
1 polymer ?
#
loop_
_entity_poly.entity_id
_entity_poly.type
_entity_poly.pdbx_seq_one_letter_code
_entity_poly.pdbx_strand_id
1 'polypeptide(L)' 'MPDVLVSLNETREKLLREYHITKGTGRAKVLAQILELDEEIAAEKVRRTLPHSQELL' A
#
# COMPACT_ATOMS: atom_id res chain seq x y z
N MET A 1 5.11 17.64 -4.75
CA MET A 1 4.97 16.59 -3.72
C MET A 1 4.87 15.27 -4.46
N PRO A 2 5.58 14.21 -4.04
CA PRO A 2 5.43 12.90 -4.68
C PRO A 2 3.98 12.44 -4.56
N ASP A 3 3.49 11.81 -5.62
CA ASP A 3 2.15 11.23 -5.67
C ASP A 3 2.03 10.15 -4.58
N VAL A 4 0.95 10.18 -3.80
CA VAL A 4 0.75 9.25 -2.67
C VAL A 4 0.80 7.78 -3.12
N LEU A 5 0.20 7.43 -4.26
CA LEU A 5 0.29 6.07 -4.80
C LEU A 5 1.72 5.72 -5.20
N VAL A 6 2.49 6.67 -5.73
CA VAL A 6 3.91 6.42 -6.06
C VAL A 6 4.68 6.10 -4.79
N SER A 7 4.53 6.89 -3.73
CA SER A 7 5.20 6.64 -2.45
C SER A 7 4.78 5.32 -1.78
N LEU A 8 3.50 4.95 -1.86
CA LEU A 8 3.01 3.67 -1.33
C LEU A 8 3.59 2.49 -2.13
N ASN A 9 3.65 2.57 -3.46
CA ASN A 9 4.24 1.53 -4.30
C ASN A 9 5.76 1.38 -4.07
N GLU A 10 6.48 2.48 -3.92
CA GLU A 10 7.92 2.45 -3.59
C GLU A 10 8.17 1.78 -2.23
N THR A 11 7.33 2.08 -1.25
CA THR A 11 7.37 1.46 0.08
C THR A 11 7.09 -0.05 0.00
N ARG A 12 6.11 -0.45 -0.82
CA ARG A 12 5.78 -1.86 -1.06
C ARG A 12 6.94 -2.62 -1.67
N GLU A 13 7.60 -2.05 -2.68
CA GLU A 13 8.77 -2.68 -3.29
C GLU A 13 9.92 -2.86 -2.30
N LYS A 14 10.14 -1.88 -1.43
CA LYS A 14 11.15 -1.99 -0.36
C LYS A 14 10.83 -3.14 0.59
N LEU A 15 9.58 -3.25 1.04
CA LEU A 15 9.14 -4.32 1.93
C LEU A 15 9.20 -5.70 1.25
N LEU A 16 8.90 -5.81 -0.05
CA LEU A 16 9.04 -7.06 -0.80
C LEU A 16 10.51 -7.52 -0.86
N ARG A 17 11.44 -6.59 -1.08
CA ARG A 17 12.89 -6.87 -0.99
C ARG A 17 13.29 -7.33 0.41
N GLU A 18 12.78 -6.66 1.44
CA GLU A 18 13.03 -7.02 2.84
C GLU A 18 12.46 -8.40 3.19
N TYR A 19 11.25 -8.71 2.73
CA TYR A 19 10.61 -10.01 2.92
C TYR A 19 11.41 -11.14 2.29
N HIS A 20 12.00 -10.91 1.11
CA HIS A 20 12.82 -11.91 0.43
C HIS A 20 14.06 -12.30 1.25
N ILE A 21 14.76 -11.31 1.81
CA ILE A 21 15.99 -11.51 2.58
C ILE A 21 15.73 -11.93 4.04
N THR A 22 14.61 -11.52 4.62
CA THR A 22 14.26 -11.80 6.02
C THR A 22 13.87 -13.27 6.22
N LYS A 23 14.42 -13.88 7.28
CA LYS A 23 14.21 -15.27 7.68
C LYS A 23 13.58 -15.35 9.08
N GLY A 24 13.02 -16.51 9.41
CA GLY A 24 12.44 -16.77 10.72
C GLY A 24 11.24 -15.89 11.04
N THR A 25 11.05 -15.58 12.32
CA THR A 25 9.87 -14.86 12.84
C THR A 25 9.72 -13.43 12.30
N GLY A 26 10.84 -12.76 11.95
CA GLY A 26 10.81 -11.43 11.33
C GLY A 26 10.08 -11.42 9.98
N ARG A 27 10.06 -12.54 9.26
CA ARG A 27 9.44 -12.66 7.94
C ARG A 27 7.92 -12.46 7.99
N ALA A 28 7.27 -12.98 9.04
CA ALA A 28 5.83 -12.81 9.24
C ALA A 28 5.46 -11.35 9.51
N LYS A 29 6.31 -10.61 10.24
CA LYS A 29 6.11 -9.19 10.50
C LYS A 29 6.19 -8.36 9.21
N VAL A 30 7.20 -8.61 8.38
CA VAL A 30 7.33 -7.91 7.09
C VAL A 30 6.17 -8.25 6.17
N LEU A 31 5.69 -9.51 6.18
CA LEU A 31 4.51 -9.89 5.41
C LEU A 31 3.24 -9.15 5.87
N ALA A 32 3.02 -9.02 7.17
CA ALA A 32 1.87 -8.28 7.71
C ALA A 32 1.88 -6.82 7.22
N GLN A 33 3.04 -6.16 7.26
CA GLN A 33 3.20 -4.80 6.76
C GLN A 33 2.92 -4.67 5.26
N ILE A 34 3.28 -5.67 4.45
CA ILE A 34 2.96 -5.69 3.02
C ILE A 34 1.44 -5.76 2.80
N LEU A 35 0.73 -6.59 3.58
CA LEU A 35 -0.72 -6.75 3.45
C LEU A 35 -1.47 -5.47 3.83
N GLU A 36 -1.10 -4.84 4.95
CA GLU A 36 -1.66 -3.53 5.35
C GLU A 36 -1.46 -2.47 4.28
N LEU A 37 -0.26 -2.44 3.67
CA LEU A 37 0.05 -1.49 2.61
C LEU A 37 -0.71 -1.76 1.31
N ASP A 38 -0.98 -3.03 0.98
CA ASP A 38 -1.80 -3.41 -0.18
C ASP A 38 -3.25 -2.94 -0.01
N GLU A 39 -3.80 -3.00 1.21
CA GLU A 39 -5.11 -2.43 1.54
C GLU A 39 -5.13 -0.91 1.40
N GLU A 40 -4.07 -0.22 1.86
CA GLU A 40 -3.95 1.23 1.72
C GLU A 40 -3.87 1.68 0.25
N ILE A 41 -3.09 0.98 -0.57
CA ILE A 41 -3.01 1.21 -2.02
C ILE A 41 -4.37 0.99 -2.68
N ALA A 42 -5.09 -0.06 -2.30
CA ALA A 42 -6.43 -0.33 -2.83
C ALA A 42 -7.41 0.80 -2.46
N ALA A 43 -7.41 1.23 -1.19
CA ALA A 43 -8.24 2.33 -0.73
C ALA A 43 -7.92 3.65 -1.46
N GLU A 44 -6.64 3.94 -1.68
CA GLU A 44 -6.20 5.13 -2.41
C GLU A 44 -6.62 5.07 -3.89
N LYS A 45 -6.52 3.91 -4.54
CA LYS A 45 -7.04 3.73 -5.90
C LYS A 45 -8.54 4.00 -5.96
N VAL A 46 -9.31 3.48 -5.00
CA VAL A 46 -10.76 3.71 -4.90
C VAL A 46 -11.06 5.20 -4.73
N ARG A 47 -10.36 5.92 -3.84
CA ARG A 47 -10.51 7.38 -3.65
C ARG A 47 -10.29 8.17 -4.94
N ARG A 48 -9.34 7.77 -5.77
CA ARG A 48 -9.07 8.42 -7.07
C ARG A 48 -10.12 8.11 -8.13
N THR A 49 -10.79 6.96 -8.03
CA THR A 49 -11.82 6.54 -8.98
C THR A 49 -13.24 6.92 -8.58
N LEU A 50 -13.47 7.29 -7.31
CA LEU A 50 -14.75 7.84 -6.85
C LEU A 50 -15.01 9.15 -7.59
N PRO A 51 -15.98 9.21 -8.51
CA PRO A 51 -16.38 10.47 -9.10
C PRO A 51 -17.05 11.32 -8.01
N HIS A 52 -16.99 12.63 -8.17
CA HIS A 52 -17.65 13.67 -7.35
C HIS A 52 -19.20 13.57 -7.38
N SER A 53 -19.78 12.38 -7.23
CA SER A 53 -21.23 12.11 -7.41
C SER A 53 -22.06 12.30 -6.14
N GLN A 54 -21.56 13.04 -5.14
CA GLN A 54 -22.27 13.25 -3.87
C GLN A 54 -22.61 14.72 -3.57
N GLU A 55 -22.56 15.62 -4.56
CA GLU A 55 -22.99 17.03 -4.38
C GLU A 55 -24.42 17.34 -4.88
N LEU A 56 -25.26 16.34 -5.14
CA LEU A 56 -26.65 16.57 -5.55
C LEU A 56 -27.64 15.69 -4.78
N LEU A 57 -27.88 16.03 -3.51
CA LEU A 57 -29.11 15.72 -2.78
C LEU A 57 -29.55 16.94 -1.97
#